data_AF-A0A0G0ZG62-F1
#
_entry.id   AF-A0A0G0ZG62-F1
#
_cell.length_a   1.000
_cell.length_b   1.000
_cell.length_c   1.000
_cell.angle_alpha   90.00
_cell.angle_beta   90.00
_cell.angle_gamma   90.00
#
_symmetry.space_group_name_H-M   'P 1'
#
loop_
_entity.id
_entity.type
_entity.pdbx_description
1 polymer ?
#
loop_
_entity_poly.entity_id
_entity_poly.type
_entity_poly.pdbx_seq_one_letter_code
_entity_poly.pdbx_strand_id
1 'polypeptide(L)' 'MPLSLADAILRTVCYADIFDYPLTLPEIRKYLIGAKYSQGKERELKKKADSIPQISRKSDFYFLKGKDVIVNNTGHEQC' A
#
# COMPACT_ATOMS: atom_id res chain seq x y z
N MET A 1 -16.60 10.68 2.35
CA MET A 1 -15.24 11.22 2.07
C MET A 1 -14.75 10.56 0.79
N PRO A 2 -14.42 11.31 -0.28
CA PRO A 2 -13.94 10.72 -1.52
C PRO A 2 -12.60 10.03 -1.24
N LEU A 3 -12.48 8.75 -1.59
CA LEU A 3 -11.19 8.07 -1.50
C LEU A 3 -10.24 8.69 -2.53
N SER A 4 -9.21 9.36 -2.03
CA SER A 4 -8.08 9.76 -2.87
C SER A 4 -7.42 8.51 -3.44
N LEU A 5 -6.83 8.62 -4.63
CA LEU A 5 -6.14 7.50 -5.27
C LEU A 5 -5.10 6.85 -4.32
N ALA A 6 -4.42 7.67 -3.53
CA ALA A 6 -3.43 7.21 -2.56
C ALA A 6 -4.03 6.30 -1.48
N ASP A 7 -5.20 6.66 -0.91
CA ASP A 7 -5.94 5.84 0.05
C ASP A 7 -6.40 4.51 -0.54
N ALA A 8 -6.88 4.53 -1.79
CA ALA A 8 -7.31 3.32 -2.48
C ALA A 8 -6.12 2.34 -2.67
N ILE A 9 -4.96 2.86 -3.07
CA ILE A 9 -3.72 2.07 -3.20
C ILE A 9 -3.30 1.55 -1.82
N LEU A 10 -3.26 2.40 -0.81
CA LEU A 10 -2.85 2.05 0.55
C LEU A 10 -3.71 0.94 1.14
N ARG A 11 -5.04 1.04 1.02
CA ARG A 11 -5.98 0.00 1.48
C ARG A 11 -5.81 -1.31 0.73
N THR A 12 -5.60 -1.24 -0.58
CA THR A 12 -5.41 -2.44 -1.42
C THR A 12 -4.12 -3.17 -1.05
N VAL A 13 -3.02 -2.43 -0.89
CA VAL A 13 -1.73 -2.99 -0.45
C VAL A 13 -1.81 -3.50 0.98
N CYS A 14 -2.44 -2.75 1.90
CA CYS A 14 -2.66 -3.17 3.28
C CYS A 14 -3.49 -4.46 3.36
N TYR A 15 -4.56 -4.56 2.57
CA TYR A 15 -5.37 -5.76 2.52
C TYR A 15 -4.57 -6.97 2.03
N ALA A 16 -3.76 -6.83 0.97
CA ALA A 16 -2.94 -7.94 0.48
C ALA A 16 -1.78 -8.30 1.41
N ASP A 17 -1.22 -7.32 2.13
CA ASP A 17 -0.19 -7.52 3.16
C ASP A 17 -0.71 -8.36 4.35
N ILE A 18 -2.00 -8.27 4.68
CA ILE A 18 -2.65 -9.17 5.67
C ILE A 18 -2.56 -10.64 5.23
N PHE A 19 -2.58 -10.91 3.92
CA PHE A 19 -2.46 -12.25 3.35
C PHE A 19 -1.01 -12.62 2.98
N ASP A 20 -0.01 -11.82 3.40
CA ASP A 20 1.40 -11.97 3.01
C ASP A 20 1.59 -12.03 1.49
N TYR A 21 0.74 -11.30 0.75
CA TYR A 21 0.69 -11.36 -0.70
C TYR A 21 1.22 -10.04 -1.29
N PRO A 22 2.51 -9.95 -1.63
CA PRO A 22 3.06 -8.75 -2.25
C PRO A 22 2.41 -8.52 -3.62
N LEU A 23 1.79 -7.36 -3.81
CA LEU A 23 1.08 -7.06 -5.05
C LEU A 23 2.01 -6.44 -6.09
N THR A 24 1.83 -6.83 -7.35
CA THR A 24 2.45 -6.15 -8.47
C THR A 24 1.61 -4.96 -8.95
N LEU A 25 2.24 -4.02 -9.67
CA LEU A 25 1.55 -2.87 -10.29
C LEU A 25 0.27 -3.23 -11.08
N PRO A 26 0.27 -4.28 -11.94
CA PRO A 26 -0.93 -4.72 -12.65
C PRO A 26 -1.99 -5.39 -11.75
N GLU A 27 -1.63 -5.87 -10.57
CA GLU A 27 -2.58 -6.39 -9.57
C GLU A 27 -3.15 -5.27 -8.72
N ILE A 28 -2.33 -4.30 -8.30
CA ILE A 28 -2.81 -3.10 -7.58
C ILE A 28 -3.88 -2.39 -8.40
N ARG A 29 -3.69 -2.21 -9.71
CA ARG A 29 -4.72 -1.63 -10.59
C ARG A 29 -5.98 -2.51 -10.67
N LYS A 30 -5.84 -3.83 -10.58
CA LYS A 30 -6.93 -4.80 -10.75
C LYS A 30 -7.79 -4.90 -9.50
N TYR A 31 -7.13 -4.85 -8.34
CA TYR A 31 -7.74 -4.92 -7.02
C TYR A 31 -7.98 -3.55 -6.39
N LEU A 32 -7.78 -2.46 -7.15
CA LEU A 32 -7.86 -1.10 -6.63
C LEU A 32 -9.27 -0.83 -6.09
N ILE A 33 -9.39 -0.83 -4.76
CA ILE A 33 -10.69 -0.72 -4.09
C ILE A 33 -11.17 0.73 -4.17
N GLY A 34 -12.26 0.97 -4.91
CA GLY A 34 -12.92 2.26 -4.96
C GLY A 34 -12.54 3.19 -6.12
N ALA A 35 -11.65 2.77 -7.04
CA ALA A 35 -11.41 3.52 -8.28
C ALA A 35 -11.06 2.61 -9.47
N LYS A 36 -11.79 2.76 -10.58
CA LYS A 36 -11.43 2.15 -11.87
C LYS A 36 -10.26 2.92 -12.48
N TYR A 37 -9.11 2.28 -12.62
CA TYR A 37 -7.91 2.89 -13.21
C TYR A 37 -7.67 2.36 -14.62
N SER A 38 -7.63 3.24 -15.62
CA SER A 38 -7.38 2.85 -17.03
C SER A 38 -5.93 2.41 -17.25
N GLN A 39 -5.72 1.40 -18.11
CA GLN A 39 -4.42 0.78 -18.41
C GLN A 39 -3.34 1.78 -18.90
N GLY A 40 -3.71 2.97 -19.39
CA GLY A 40 -2.75 3.98 -19.85
C GLY A 40 -2.05 4.79 -18.76
N LYS A 41 -2.42 4.64 -17.48
CA LYS A 41 -1.91 5.48 -16.38
C LYS A 41 -0.95 4.76 -15.43
N GLU A 42 -0.36 3.64 -15.81
CA GLU A 42 0.57 2.88 -14.96
C GLU A 42 1.74 3.73 -14.43
N ARG A 43 2.25 4.67 -15.22
CA ARG A 43 3.27 5.65 -14.77
C ARG A 43 2.78 6.56 -13.66
N GLU A 44 1.53 7.03 -13.75
CA GLU A 44 0.92 7.89 -12.73
C GLU A 44 0.62 7.11 -11.47
N LEU A 45 0.13 5.86 -11.60
CA LEU A 45 -0.04 4.95 -10.47
C LEU A 45 1.30 4.70 -9.78
N LYS A 46 2.34 4.42 -10.56
CA LYS A 46 3.71 4.22 -10.06
C LYS A 46 4.20 5.43 -9.30
N LYS A 47 4.10 6.64 -9.88
CA LYS A 47 4.47 7.89 -9.20
C LYS A 47 3.67 8.10 -7.92
N LYS A 48 2.36 7.82 -7.93
CA LYS A 48 1.52 7.96 -6.74
C LYS A 48 1.94 6.99 -5.65
N ALA A 49 2.15 5.72 -6.01
CA ALA A 49 2.59 4.68 -5.09
C ALA A 49 3.98 4.97 -4.50
N ASP A 50 4.91 5.48 -5.33
CA ASP A 50 6.26 5.88 -4.92
C ASP A 50 6.25 7.13 -4.03
N SER A 51 5.27 8.02 -4.23
CA SER A 51 5.03 9.20 -3.40
C SER A 51 4.43 8.87 -2.03
N ILE A 52 3.91 7.64 -1.83
CA ILE A 52 3.36 7.23 -0.54
C ILE A 52 4.51 6.73 0.34
N PRO A 53 4.86 7.44 1.44
CA PRO A 53 5.99 7.05 2.30
C PRO A 53 5.75 5.72 3.04
N GLN A 54 4.49 5.30 3.16
CA GLN A 54 4.07 4.05 3.80
C GLN A 54 4.15 2.83 2.89
N ILE A 55 4.47 2.97 1.60
CA ILE A 55 4.58 1.84 0.67
C ILE A 55 6.04 1.70 0.27
N SER A 56 6.57 0.49 0.42
CA SER A 56 7.89 0.12 -0.08
C SER A 56 7.74 -0.72 -1.35
N ARG A 57 8.67 -0.50 -2.29
CA ARG A 57 8.78 -1.28 -3.51
C ARG A 57 10.06 -2.11 -3.47
N LYS A 58 9.97 -3.40 -3.78
CA LYS A 58 11.12 -4.29 -4.01
C LYS A 58 10.95 -4.92 -5.38
N SER A 59 11.80 -4.51 -6.31
CA SER A 59 11.69 -4.86 -7.73
C SER A 59 10.31 -4.45 -8.30
N ASP A 60 9.44 -5.43 -8.56
CA ASP A 60 8.08 -5.27 -9.11
C ASP A 60 6.96 -5.41 -8.08
N PHE A 61 7.32 -5.66 -6.82
CA PHE A 61 6.39 -5.90 -5.73
C PHE A 61 6.24 -4.69 -4.82
N TYR A 62 5.01 -4.38 -4.44
CA TYR A 62 4.65 -3.33 -3.51
C TYR A 62 4.12 -3.95 -2.21
N PHE A 63 4.61 -3.45 -1.08
CA PHE A 63 4.25 -3.89 0.26
C PHE A 63 4.22 -2.70 1.20
N LEU A 64 3.56 -2.86 2.34
CA LEU A 64 3.46 -1.78 3.31
C LEU A 64 4.80 -1.65 4.06
N LYS A 65 5.40 -0.46 3.99
CA LYS A 65 6.56 -0.07 4.79
C LYS A 65 6.06 0.24 6.21
N GLY A 66 6.16 -0.72 7.11
CA GLY A 66 5.65 -0.49 8.46
C GLY A 66 5.52 -1.67 9.42
N LYS A 67 5.86 -2.91 9.03
CA LYS A 67 6.02 -4.00 10.02
C LYS A 67 7.36 -3.94 10.77
N ASP A 68 7.72 -2.76 11.25
CA ASP A 68 8.76 -2.59 12.26
C ASP A 68 8.19 -2.01 13.57
N VAL A 69 6.99 -1.41 13.56
CA VAL A 69 6.51 -0.62 14.71
C VAL A 69 5.45 -1.29 15.61
N ILE A 70 4.99 -2.51 15.29
CA ILE A 70 3.87 -3.13 16.04
C ILE A 70 4.34 -4.16 17.09
N VAL A 71 5.63 -4.52 17.13
CA VAL A 71 6.19 -5.44 18.13
C VAL A 71 6.95 -4.77 19.29
N ASN A 72 6.64 -3.51 19.65
CA ASN A 72 7.16 -2.92 20.90
C ASN A 72 6.11 -2.23 21.79
N ASN A 73 4.83 -2.63 21.71
CA ASN A 73 3.88 -2.26 22.78
C ASN A 73 3.62 -3.44 23.73
N THR A 74 4.65 -3.83 24.48
CA THR A 74 4.48 -4.44 25.82
C THR A 74 5.75 -4.26 26.65
N GLY A 75 5.69 -3.35 27.62
CA GLY A 75 6.74 -3.01 28.58
C GLY A 75 6.56 -1.57 29.07
N HIS A 76 5.44 -1.23 29.70
CA HIS A 76 5.25 -1.22 31.16
C HIS A 76 5.74 0.09 31.81
N GLU A 77 4.75 0.92 32.14
CA GLU A 77 4.63 1.81 33.31
C GLU A 77 5.48 3.09 33.44
N GLN A 78 4.78 4.08 34.00
CA GLN A 78 5.17 5.46 34.28
C GLN A 78 6.29 5.55 35.32
N CYS A 79 7.14 6.58 35.18
CA CYS A 79 7.89 7.18 36.29
C CYS A 79 7.47 8.64 36.41
#